data_AF-A0A973DE01-F1
#
_entry.id   AF-A0A973DE01-F1
#
_cell.length_a   1.000
_cell.length_b   1.000
_cell.length_c   1.000
_cell.angle_alpha   90.00
_cell.angle_beta   90.00
_cell.angle_gamma   90.00
#
_symmetry.space_group_name_H-M   'P 1'
#
loop_
_entity.id
_entity.type
_entity.pdbx_description
1 polymer ?
#
loop_
_entity_poly.entity_id
_entity_poly.type
_entity_poly.pdbx_seq_one_letter_code
_entity_poly.pdbx_strand_id
1 'polypeptide(L)'
;MLPEERACFIDLLVYQHQHGIIPPDIKRVQMYCSGISEATLQATLQAKFEQTEKGWINRKLKKVTDEREAYASKQSENGLIGQFWKKAKGAISAKELKKLKDFIYNDYGKEKLIEELKSQTTHEATLKGLLKHLENEDGIEDGIENKVLLPWSGEFENFWNSWKEYKSKEHKFSYKSELSEQSALKKLTELSGGDMQTAIKIIERSIANGWKGFFKLDEPNKPQSFQDELEQRIDVMKQTQEMFNFDENGNLID
;
A
#
# COMPACT_ATOMS: atom_id res chain seq x y z
N MET A 1 31.39 51.69 -16.56
CA MET A 1 32.35 50.56 -16.56
C MET A 1 32.96 50.53 -17.94
N LEU A 2 34.27 50.74 -18.01
CA LEU A 2 35.05 50.70 -19.23
C LEU A 2 35.04 49.27 -19.82
N PRO A 3 35.33 49.09 -21.13
CA PRO A 3 35.37 47.77 -21.75
C PRO A 3 36.31 46.79 -21.04
N GLU A 4 37.47 47.26 -20.59
CA GLU A 4 38.46 46.47 -19.85
C GLU A 4 37.95 46.03 -18.48
N GLU A 5 37.34 46.94 -17.71
CA GLU A 5 36.69 46.62 -16.43
C GLU A 5 35.54 45.62 -16.60
N ARG A 6 34.81 45.71 -17.73
CA ARG A 6 33.75 44.75 -18.07
C ARG A 6 34.32 43.37 -18.36
N ALA A 7 35.40 43.28 -19.14
CA ALA A 7 36.08 42.01 -19.41
C ALA A 7 36.59 41.38 -18.10
N CYS A 8 37.30 42.15 -17.27
CA CYS A 8 37.76 41.73 -15.94
C CYS A 8 36.60 41.16 -15.11
N PHE A 9 35.49 41.90 -15.05
CA PHE A 9 34.34 41.50 -14.26
C PHE A 9 33.76 40.17 -14.73
N ILE A 10 33.64 39.94 -16.05
CA ILE A 10 33.14 38.68 -16.59
C ILE A 10 34.10 37.52 -16.27
N ASP A 11 35.40 37.71 -16.46
CA ASP A 11 36.40 36.68 -16.16
C ASP A 11 36.37 36.26 -14.69
N LEU A 12 36.23 37.23 -13.78
CA LEU A 12 36.09 36.97 -12.34
C LEU A 12 34.78 36.23 -12.00
N LEU A 13 33.68 36.54 -12.68
CA LEU A 13 32.42 35.79 -12.51
C LEU A 13 32.56 34.34 -12.99
N VAL A 14 33.23 34.12 -14.13
CA VAL A 14 33.50 32.77 -14.65
C VAL A 14 34.39 32.00 -13.68
N TYR A 15 35.45 32.63 -13.17
CA TYR A 15 36.31 32.05 -12.15
C TYR A 15 35.50 31.65 -10.91
N GLN A 16 34.69 32.58 -10.38
CA GLN A 16 33.89 32.30 -9.18
C GLN A 16 32.91 31.15 -9.41
N HIS A 17 32.30 31.07 -10.59
CA HIS A 17 31.39 30.00 -10.94
C HIS A 17 32.08 28.62 -10.98
N GLN A 18 33.31 28.55 -11.48
CA GLN A 18 34.05 27.28 -11.63
C GLN A 18 34.80 26.86 -10.37
N HIS A 19 35.32 27.82 -9.60
CA HIS A 19 36.26 27.56 -8.49
C HIS A 19 35.76 28.05 -7.13
N GLY A 20 34.64 28.77 -7.06
CA GLY A 20 34.08 29.30 -5.82
C GLY A 20 34.71 30.64 -5.42
N ILE A 21 35.13 30.78 -4.16
CA ILE A 21 35.62 32.07 -3.65
C ILE A 21 36.89 32.49 -4.40
N ILE A 22 36.94 33.74 -4.87
CA ILE A 22 38.12 34.28 -5.55
C ILE A 22 39.21 34.53 -4.50
N PRO A 23 40.43 34.00 -4.66
CA PRO A 23 41.51 34.20 -3.68
C PRO A 23 41.83 35.68 -3.42
N PRO A 24 42.31 36.04 -2.22
CA PRO A 24 42.74 37.41 -1.92
C PRO A 24 44.06 37.78 -2.59
N ASP A 25 44.82 36.79 -3.08
CA ASP A 25 46.09 37.00 -3.79
C ASP A 25 45.85 37.62 -5.17
N ILE A 26 46.02 38.94 -5.25
CA ILE A 26 45.79 39.74 -6.45
C ILE A 26 46.68 39.29 -7.61
N LYS A 27 47.95 38.93 -7.35
CA LYS A 27 48.88 38.50 -8.41
C LYS A 27 48.40 37.21 -9.07
N ARG A 28 47.91 36.28 -8.26
CA ARG A 28 47.34 35.02 -8.76
C ARG A 28 46.06 35.25 -9.55
N VAL A 29 45.17 36.13 -9.08
CA VAL A 29 43.92 36.47 -9.78
C VAL A 29 44.19 37.19 -11.10
N GLN A 30 45.20 38.07 -11.13
CA GLN A 30 45.59 38.81 -12.34
C GLN A 30 46.03 37.90 -13.49
N MET A 31 46.58 36.71 -13.20
CA MET A 31 46.92 35.72 -14.25
C MET A 31 45.69 35.24 -15.04
N TYR A 32 44.49 35.31 -14.44
CA TYR A 32 43.24 34.92 -15.10
C TYR A 32 42.58 36.09 -15.85
N CYS A 33 42.87 37.33 -15.46
CA CYS A 33 42.37 38.55 -16.11
C CYS A 33 43.47 39.20 -16.98
N SER A 34 43.87 38.49 -18.05
CA SER A 34 44.99 38.92 -18.90
C SER A 34 44.73 40.27 -19.56
N GLY A 35 45.77 41.12 -19.62
CA GLY A 35 45.70 42.43 -20.30
C GLY A 35 45.12 43.57 -19.46
N ILE A 36 45.01 43.39 -18.13
CA ILE A 36 44.39 44.36 -17.22
C ILE A 36 45.39 44.81 -16.14
N SER A 37 45.40 46.10 -15.83
CA SER A 37 46.25 46.65 -14.78
C SER A 37 45.81 46.17 -13.39
N GLU A 38 46.75 46.03 -12.46
CA GLU A 38 46.46 45.63 -11.07
C GLU A 38 45.47 46.59 -10.39
N ALA A 39 45.60 47.89 -10.67
CA ALA A 39 44.70 48.92 -10.16
C ALA A 39 43.25 48.73 -10.68
N THR A 40 43.08 48.42 -11.96
CA THR A 40 41.77 48.17 -12.58
C THR A 40 41.12 46.90 -12.01
N LEU A 41 41.91 45.84 -11.80
CA LEU A 41 41.45 44.60 -11.17
C LEU A 41 40.97 44.86 -9.73
N GLN A 42 41.77 45.58 -8.93
CA GLN A 42 41.43 45.90 -7.55
C GLN A 42 40.18 46.78 -7.46
N ALA A 43 40.07 47.80 -8.32
CA ALA A 43 38.88 48.65 -8.39
C ALA A 43 37.62 47.83 -8.75
N THR A 44 37.75 46.89 -9.70
CA THR A 44 36.64 46.01 -10.10
C THR A 44 36.22 45.07 -8.98
N LEU A 45 37.18 44.47 -8.27
CA LEU A 45 36.92 43.63 -7.09
C LEU A 45 36.20 44.42 -6.00
N GLN A 46 36.72 45.57 -5.59
CA GLN A 46 36.12 46.41 -4.56
C GLN A 46 34.72 46.93 -4.94
N ALA A 47 34.46 47.19 -6.22
CA ALA A 47 33.19 47.73 -6.68
C ALA A 47 32.09 46.67 -6.88
N LYS A 48 32.46 45.40 -7.16
CA LYS A 48 31.51 44.36 -7.60
C LYS A 48 31.52 43.08 -6.76
N PHE A 49 32.52 42.91 -5.90
CA PHE A 49 32.68 41.76 -5.04
C PHE A 49 32.82 42.23 -3.60
N GLU A 50 32.41 41.38 -2.68
CA GLU A 50 32.58 41.63 -1.27
C GLU A 50 33.80 40.90 -0.75
N GLN A 51 34.57 41.60 0.07
CA GLN A 51 35.74 41.04 0.74
C GLN A 51 35.30 40.23 1.96
N THR A 52 35.81 39.00 2.06
CA THR A 52 35.63 38.09 3.18
C THR A 52 37.01 37.65 3.68
N GLU A 53 37.08 37.00 4.84
CA GLU A 53 38.34 36.46 5.39
C GLU A 53 39.07 35.51 4.41
N LYS A 54 38.31 34.82 3.55
CA LYS A 54 38.82 33.81 2.61
C LYS A 54 39.08 34.36 1.20
N GLY A 55 38.69 35.60 0.91
CA GLY A 55 38.80 36.19 -0.43
C GLY A 55 37.56 36.98 -0.86
N TRP A 56 37.33 37.06 -2.16
CA TRP A 56 36.28 37.90 -2.76
C TRP A 56 35.11 37.07 -3.28
N ILE A 57 33.89 37.57 -3.06
CA ILE A 57 32.67 36.89 -3.51
C ILE A 57 31.63 37.87 -4.06
N ASN A 58 31.07 37.53 -5.21
CA ASN A 58 29.89 38.19 -5.74
C ASN A 58 28.63 37.53 -5.16
N ARG A 59 27.92 38.24 -4.27
CA ARG A 59 26.71 37.72 -3.60
C ARG A 59 25.60 37.33 -4.59
N LYS A 60 25.42 38.09 -5.67
CA LYS A 60 24.37 37.82 -6.66
C LYS A 60 24.64 36.50 -7.38
N LEU A 61 25.87 36.30 -7.84
CA LEU A 61 26.28 35.05 -8.47
C LEU A 61 26.15 33.88 -7.49
N LYS A 62 26.64 34.04 -6.25
CA LYS A 62 26.52 33.00 -5.21
C LYS A 62 25.06 32.58 -4.99
N LYS A 63 24.15 33.55 -4.81
CA LYS A 63 22.72 33.29 -4.67
C LYS A 63 22.15 32.51 -5.86
N VAL A 64 22.48 32.92 -7.09
CA VAL A 64 22.00 32.24 -8.31
C VAL A 64 22.54 30.81 -8.40
N THR A 65 23.83 30.60 -8.08
CA THR A 65 24.42 29.26 -8.08
C THR A 65 23.76 28.37 -7.04
N ASP A 66 23.51 28.88 -5.83
CA ASP A 66 22.86 28.13 -4.74
C ASP A 66 21.42 27.75 -5.10
N GLU A 67 20.66 28.68 -5.70
CA GLU A 67 19.31 28.42 -6.21
C GLU A 67 19.31 27.35 -7.31
N ARG A 68 20.29 27.38 -8.22
CA ARG A 68 20.45 26.39 -9.29
C ARG A 68 20.84 25.02 -8.75
N GLU A 69 21.72 24.96 -7.76
CA GLU A 69 22.13 23.72 -7.10
C GLU A 69 20.95 23.08 -6.35
N ALA A 70 20.18 23.88 -5.62
CA ALA A 70 18.95 23.44 -4.97
C ALA A 70 17.91 22.95 -5.99
N TYR A 71 17.77 23.65 -7.13
CA TYR A 71 16.87 23.23 -8.21
C TYR A 71 17.31 21.92 -8.86
N ALA A 72 18.61 21.77 -9.17
CA ALA A 72 19.17 20.56 -9.75
C ALA A 72 18.96 19.34 -8.83
N SER A 73 19.18 19.52 -7.53
CA SER A 73 18.93 18.48 -6.52
C SER A 73 17.45 18.05 -6.52
N LYS A 74 16.51 19.00 -6.48
CA LYS A 74 15.07 18.71 -6.54
C LYS A 74 14.65 18.03 -7.84
N GLN A 75 15.22 18.44 -8.98
CA GLN A 75 14.94 17.82 -10.28
C GLN A 75 15.39 16.36 -10.31
N SER A 76 16.57 16.07 -9.76
CA SER A 76 17.07 14.70 -9.63
C SER A 76 16.13 13.83 -8.79
N GLU A 77 15.70 14.33 -7.62
CA GLU A 77 14.76 13.62 -6.74
C GLU A 77 13.40 13.36 -7.39
N ASN A 78 12.83 14.37 -8.04
CA ASN A 78 11.58 14.21 -8.77
C ASN A 78 11.72 13.22 -9.94
N GLY A 79 12.88 13.20 -10.60
CA GLY A 79 13.20 12.21 -11.62
C GLY A 79 13.21 10.78 -11.07
N LEU A 80 13.86 10.56 -9.92
CA LEU A 80 13.88 9.26 -9.23
C LEU A 80 12.47 8.79 -8.87
N ILE A 81 11.67 9.67 -8.24
CA ILE A 81 10.28 9.37 -7.87
C ILE A 81 9.44 9.06 -9.11
N GLY A 82 9.61 9.82 -10.20
CA GLY A 82 8.92 9.58 -11.45
C GLY A 82 9.25 8.22 -12.06
N GLN A 83 10.53 7.82 -12.05
CA GLN A 83 10.95 6.50 -12.51
C GLN A 83 10.38 5.37 -11.64
N PHE A 84 10.39 5.54 -10.32
CA PHE A 84 9.77 4.61 -9.37
C PHE A 84 8.29 4.40 -9.69
N TRP A 85 7.51 5.48 -9.81
CA TRP A 85 6.09 5.37 -10.13
C TRP A 85 5.81 4.78 -11.51
N LYS A 86 6.67 5.07 -12.49
CA LYS A 86 6.56 4.47 -13.83
C LYS A 86 6.74 2.94 -13.76
N LYS A 87 7.71 2.46 -12.98
CA LYS A 87 7.91 1.02 -12.76
C LYS A 87 6.78 0.40 -11.95
N ALA A 88 6.36 1.03 -10.86
CA ALA A 88 5.24 0.56 -10.05
C ALA A 88 3.97 0.38 -10.90
N LYS A 89 3.63 1.36 -11.73
CA LYS A 89 2.47 1.27 -12.63
C LYS A 89 2.53 0.10 -13.62
N GLY A 90 3.73 -0.35 -14.00
CA GLY A 90 3.90 -1.53 -14.84
C GLY A 90 3.89 -2.87 -14.09
N ALA A 91 4.10 -2.85 -12.77
CA ALA A 91 4.31 -4.04 -11.95
C ALA A 91 3.09 -4.43 -11.09
N ILE A 92 2.27 -3.46 -10.66
CA ILE A 92 1.14 -3.70 -9.74
C ILE A 92 -0.19 -3.20 -10.31
N SER A 93 -1.31 -3.68 -9.75
CA SER A 93 -2.65 -3.28 -10.16
C SER A 93 -2.97 -1.83 -9.80
N ALA A 94 -3.97 -1.25 -10.45
CA ALA A 94 -4.40 0.12 -10.16
C ALA A 94 -4.91 0.31 -8.71
N LYS A 95 -5.47 -0.75 -8.10
CA LYS A 95 -5.97 -0.74 -6.71
C LYS A 95 -4.81 -0.69 -5.72
N GLU A 96 -3.79 -1.54 -5.91
CA GLU A 96 -2.57 -1.56 -5.09
C GLU A 96 -1.78 -0.26 -5.24
N LEU A 97 -1.71 0.29 -6.46
CA LEU A 97 -1.03 1.55 -6.70
C LEU A 97 -1.70 2.73 -5.97
N LYS A 98 -3.02 2.68 -5.79
CA LYS A 98 -3.74 3.67 -4.98
C LYS A 98 -3.38 3.52 -3.49
N LYS A 99 -3.45 2.29 -2.95
CA LYS A 99 -3.06 2.01 -1.56
C LYS A 99 -1.63 2.44 -1.27
N LEU A 100 -0.71 2.16 -2.18
CA LEU A 100 0.70 2.56 -2.06
C LEU A 100 0.88 4.08 -2.04
N LYS A 101 0.12 4.83 -2.84
CA LYS A 101 0.14 6.30 -2.77
C LYS A 101 -0.37 6.80 -1.43
N ASP A 102 -1.45 6.22 -0.94
CA ASP A 102 -2.07 6.62 0.31
C ASP A 102 -1.11 6.34 1.49
N PHE A 103 -0.48 5.17 1.54
CA PHE A 103 0.55 4.83 2.54
C PHE A 103 1.78 5.72 2.48
N ILE A 104 2.30 5.99 1.27
CA ILE A 104 3.47 6.87 1.12
C ILE A 104 3.15 8.28 1.62
N TYR A 105 1.93 8.77 1.38
CA TYR A 105 1.52 10.11 1.78
C TYR A 105 1.21 10.22 3.28
N ASN A 106 0.51 9.23 3.85
CA ASN A 106 0.02 9.32 5.23
C ASN A 106 1.02 8.80 6.27
N ASP A 107 1.75 7.72 5.97
CA ASP A 107 2.45 6.95 7.00
C ASP A 107 3.97 6.91 6.79
N TYR A 108 4.40 6.75 5.54
CA TYR A 108 5.80 6.46 5.25
C TYR A 108 6.65 7.71 4.97
N GLY A 109 6.07 8.73 4.32
CA GLY A 109 6.73 10.00 4.03
C GLY A 109 7.55 10.02 2.74
N LYS A 110 7.59 11.19 2.08
CA LYS A 110 8.27 11.37 0.79
C LYS A 110 9.80 11.38 0.95
N GLU A 111 10.30 11.96 2.03
CA GLU A 111 11.72 12.12 2.31
C GLU A 111 12.39 10.75 2.48
N LYS A 112 11.78 9.87 3.28
CA LYS A 112 12.24 8.51 3.51
C LYS A 112 12.28 7.69 2.22
N LEU A 113 11.27 7.83 1.36
CA LEU A 113 11.24 7.19 0.05
C LEU A 113 12.42 7.64 -0.82
N ILE A 114 12.73 8.93 -0.84
CA ILE A 114 13.85 9.47 -1.62
C ILE A 114 15.18 8.90 -1.10
N GLU A 115 15.36 8.81 0.21
CA GLU A 115 16.57 8.23 0.82
C GLU A 115 16.75 6.75 0.47
N GLU A 116 15.68 5.96 0.51
CA GLU A 116 15.73 4.56 0.10
C GLU A 116 15.99 4.40 -1.41
N LEU A 117 15.37 5.23 -2.25
CA LEU A 117 15.63 5.22 -3.70
C LEU A 117 17.05 5.64 -4.07
N LYS A 118 17.71 6.49 -3.26
CA LYS A 118 19.11 6.88 -3.44
C LYS A 118 20.08 5.79 -2.98
N SER A 119 19.71 5.01 -1.96
CA SER A 119 20.59 4.00 -1.34
C SER A 119 20.45 2.60 -1.95
N GLN A 120 19.28 2.25 -2.49
CA GLN A 120 19.04 0.93 -3.06
C GLN A 120 19.50 0.81 -4.51
N THR A 121 19.92 -0.40 -4.88
CA THR A 121 20.43 -0.74 -6.21
C THR A 121 19.34 -0.82 -7.29
N THR A 122 18.10 -1.15 -6.93
CA THR A 122 16.98 -1.21 -7.88
C THR A 122 15.66 -0.69 -7.29
N HIS A 123 14.91 0.04 -8.12
CA HIS A 123 13.53 0.49 -7.82
C HIS A 123 12.57 -0.64 -7.45
N GLU A 124 12.84 -1.87 -7.90
CA GLU A 124 12.02 -3.06 -7.62
C GLU A 124 12.19 -3.56 -6.19
N ALA A 125 13.39 -3.45 -5.62
CA ALA A 125 13.63 -3.81 -4.23
C ALA A 125 12.84 -2.86 -3.30
N THR A 126 12.83 -1.56 -3.61
CA THR A 126 12.09 -0.55 -2.84
C THR A 126 10.59 -0.81 -2.92
N LEU A 127 10.10 -1.08 -4.13
CA LEU A 127 8.70 -1.40 -4.35
C LEU A 127 8.27 -2.64 -3.55
N LYS A 128 9.05 -3.73 -3.60
CA LYS A 128 8.76 -4.94 -2.83
C LYS A 128 8.76 -4.69 -1.33
N GLY A 129 9.72 -3.90 -0.82
CA GLY A 129 9.76 -3.53 0.60
C GLY A 129 8.52 -2.76 1.04
N LEU A 130 8.07 -1.79 0.23
CA LEU A 130 6.87 -1.00 0.51
C LEU A 130 5.58 -1.81 0.42
N LEU A 131 5.48 -2.71 -0.56
CA LEU A 131 4.34 -3.62 -0.69
C LEU A 131 4.23 -4.54 0.54
N LYS A 132 5.37 -5.05 1.04
CA LYS A 132 5.40 -5.85 2.26
C LYS A 132 4.87 -5.10 3.49
N HIS A 133 5.04 -3.77 3.56
CA HIS A 133 4.46 -2.97 4.64
C HIS A 133 2.94 -2.83 4.51
N LEU A 134 2.43 -2.63 3.29
CA LEU A 134 0.99 -2.57 3.00
C LEU A 134 0.27 -3.89 3.30
N GLU A 135 0.95 -5.02 3.11
CA GLU A 135 0.44 -6.36 3.40
C GLU A 135 0.20 -6.59 4.91
N ASN A 136 0.80 -5.79 5.80
CA ASN A 136 0.65 -5.97 7.25
C ASN A 136 -0.56 -5.22 7.86
N GLU A 137 -1.14 -4.22 7.18
CA GLU A 137 -2.31 -3.46 7.69
C GLU A 137 -3.64 -3.94 7.11
N ASP A 138 -3.63 -4.47 5.89
CA ASP A 138 -4.80 -5.13 5.32
C ASP A 138 -4.69 -6.63 5.56
N GLY A 139 -5.28 -7.09 6.66
CA GLY A 139 -5.74 -8.47 6.76
C GLY A 139 -6.77 -8.73 5.65
N ILE A 140 -6.28 -9.05 4.45
CA ILE A 140 -6.82 -9.89 3.37
C ILE A 140 -5.74 -9.94 2.27
N GLU A 141 -5.19 -11.13 2.14
CA GLU A 141 -4.06 -11.59 1.32
C GLU A 141 -4.21 -11.37 -0.19
N ASP A 142 -3.08 -11.14 -0.87
CA ASP A 142 -2.61 -12.05 -1.92
C ASP A 142 -1.08 -11.98 -2.09
N GLY A 143 -0.37 -12.82 -1.32
CA GLY A 143 0.85 -13.53 -1.73
C GLY A 143 2.21 -12.82 -1.64
N ILE A 144 3.03 -13.20 -0.64
CA ILE A 144 4.17 -14.14 -0.78
C ILE A 144 4.75 -14.46 0.62
N GLU A 145 4.25 -15.53 1.23
CA GLU A 145 5.02 -16.61 1.88
C GLU A 145 4.02 -17.70 2.28
N ASN A 146 4.00 -18.76 1.48
CA ASN A 146 3.07 -19.88 1.54
C ASN A 146 3.21 -20.64 2.89
N LYS A 147 2.35 -20.28 3.84
CA LYS A 147 2.02 -21.11 5.00
C LYS A 147 0.52 -21.02 5.24
N VAL A 148 -0.19 -22.12 5.03
CA VAL A 148 -1.63 -22.26 5.32
C VAL A 148 -1.93 -21.75 6.74
N LEU A 149 -2.79 -20.75 6.84
CA LEU A 149 -3.21 -20.16 8.11
C LEU A 149 -4.47 -20.87 8.61
N LEU A 150 -4.31 -21.67 9.67
CA LEU A 150 -5.45 -22.31 10.33
C LEU A 150 -6.28 -21.22 11.06
N PRO A 151 -7.62 -21.17 10.86
CA PRO A 151 -8.48 -20.19 11.52
C PRO A 151 -8.52 -20.32 13.04
N TRP A 152 -8.22 -21.51 13.56
CA TRP A 152 -8.14 -21.82 14.99
C TRP A 152 -6.96 -22.75 15.28
N SER A 153 -6.44 -22.71 16.51
CA SER A 153 -5.33 -23.55 16.98
C SER A 153 -5.81 -24.61 17.99
N GLY A 154 -4.95 -25.59 18.29
CA GLY A 154 -5.24 -26.64 19.28
C GLY A 154 -6.05 -27.78 18.68
N GLU A 155 -7.23 -28.07 19.25
CA GLU A 155 -8.02 -29.26 18.91
C GLU A 155 -8.47 -29.29 17.43
N PHE A 156 -8.75 -28.13 16.85
CA PHE A 156 -9.16 -27.99 15.45
C PHE A 156 -8.13 -28.55 14.46
N GLU A 157 -6.83 -28.41 14.76
CA GLU A 157 -5.75 -28.87 13.87
C GLU A 157 -5.82 -30.39 13.66
N ASN A 158 -6.17 -31.14 14.71
CA ASN A 158 -6.33 -32.59 14.64
C ASN A 158 -7.49 -32.95 13.71
N PHE A 159 -8.65 -32.30 13.86
CA PHE A 159 -9.82 -32.52 13.01
C PHE A 159 -9.58 -32.12 11.56
N TRP A 160 -8.84 -31.04 11.32
CA TRP A 160 -8.46 -30.62 9.98
C TRP A 160 -7.52 -31.63 9.30
N ASN A 161 -6.56 -32.18 10.04
CA ASN A 161 -5.69 -33.23 9.53
C ASN A 161 -6.47 -34.52 9.23
N SER A 162 -7.42 -34.90 10.09
CA SER A 162 -8.34 -36.03 9.82
C SER A 162 -9.18 -35.80 8.57
N TRP A 163 -9.67 -34.58 8.33
CA TRP A 163 -10.38 -34.22 7.10
C TRP A 163 -9.49 -34.38 5.85
N LYS A 164 -8.25 -33.90 5.89
CA LYS A 164 -7.30 -34.07 4.78
C LYS A 164 -7.00 -35.53 4.49
N GLU A 165 -6.81 -36.33 5.53
CA GLU A 165 -6.58 -37.77 5.41
C GLU A 165 -7.79 -38.48 4.80
N TYR A 166 -9.00 -38.17 5.28
CA TYR A 166 -10.26 -38.66 4.74
C TYR A 166 -10.41 -38.33 3.25
N LYS A 167 -10.16 -37.08 2.86
CA LYS A 167 -10.22 -36.63 1.46
C LYS A 167 -9.22 -37.37 0.57
N SER A 168 -8.04 -37.67 1.10
CA SER A 168 -7.01 -38.42 0.38
C SER A 168 -7.42 -39.89 0.19
N LYS A 169 -7.87 -40.56 1.27
CA LYS A 169 -8.22 -41.99 1.25
C LYS A 169 -9.51 -42.29 0.48
N GLU A 170 -10.59 -41.58 0.79
CA GLU A 170 -11.92 -41.89 0.27
C GLU A 170 -12.21 -41.21 -1.08
N HIS A 171 -11.67 -40.01 -1.29
CA HIS A 171 -11.96 -39.20 -2.49
C HIS A 171 -10.77 -39.03 -3.43
N LYS A 172 -9.63 -39.67 -3.16
CA LYS A 172 -8.37 -39.52 -3.92
C LYS A 172 -8.01 -38.05 -4.17
N PHE A 173 -8.31 -37.20 -3.19
CA PHE A 173 -8.19 -35.75 -3.30
C PHE A 173 -7.18 -35.24 -2.28
N SER A 174 -6.21 -34.47 -2.75
CA SER A 174 -5.32 -33.67 -1.93
C SER A 174 -5.37 -32.21 -2.40
N TYR A 175 -5.22 -31.28 -1.47
CA TYR A 175 -5.09 -29.87 -1.81
C TYR A 175 -3.73 -29.67 -2.48
N LYS A 176 -3.73 -29.42 -3.80
CA LYS A 176 -2.51 -29.25 -4.60
C LYS A 176 -1.84 -27.90 -4.40
N SER A 177 -2.58 -26.94 -3.84
CA SER A 177 -2.11 -25.58 -3.56
C SER A 177 -2.59 -25.14 -2.19
N GLU A 178 -1.78 -24.35 -1.50
CA GLU A 178 -2.14 -23.78 -0.20
C GLU A 178 -3.34 -22.84 -0.30
N LEU A 179 -3.49 -22.14 -1.43
CA LEU A 179 -4.69 -21.35 -1.75
C LEU A 179 -5.98 -22.19 -1.75
N SER A 180 -5.91 -23.42 -2.28
CA SER A 180 -7.06 -24.34 -2.27
C SER A 180 -7.38 -24.87 -0.87
N GLU A 181 -6.35 -25.03 -0.01
CA GLU A 181 -6.54 -25.38 1.39
C GLU A 181 -7.14 -24.20 2.18
N GLN A 182 -6.63 -22.98 1.96
CA GLN A 182 -7.10 -21.75 2.57
C GLN A 182 -8.56 -21.44 2.19
N SER A 183 -8.94 -21.68 0.93
CA SER A 183 -10.31 -21.51 0.45
C SER A 183 -11.28 -22.49 1.14
N ALA A 184 -10.83 -23.72 1.41
CA ALA A 184 -11.62 -24.70 2.12
C ALA A 184 -11.77 -24.34 3.61
N LEU A 185 -10.70 -23.84 4.24
CA LEU A 185 -10.72 -23.32 5.61
C LEU A 185 -11.66 -22.12 5.73
N LYS A 186 -11.57 -21.15 4.82
CA LYS A 186 -12.46 -19.97 4.78
C LYS A 186 -13.93 -20.38 4.66
N LYS A 187 -14.24 -21.30 3.73
CA LYS A 187 -15.60 -21.82 3.57
C LYS A 187 -16.10 -22.51 4.83
N LEU A 188 -15.25 -23.25 5.53
CA LEU A 188 -15.59 -23.88 6.80
C LEU A 188 -15.89 -22.83 7.88
N THR A 189 -15.08 -21.78 7.98
CA THR A 189 -15.28 -20.66 8.91
C THR A 189 -16.57 -19.89 8.64
N GLU A 190 -16.91 -19.67 7.37
CA GLU A 190 -18.17 -19.05 6.97
C GLU A 190 -19.37 -19.92 7.38
N LEU A 191 -19.31 -21.24 7.14
CA LEU A 191 -20.38 -22.18 7.51
C LEU A 191 -20.53 -22.36 9.02
N SER A 192 -19.45 -22.19 9.78
CA SER A 192 -19.48 -22.28 11.24
C SER A 192 -19.85 -20.97 11.93
N GLY A 193 -20.03 -19.87 11.18
CA GLY A 193 -20.30 -18.56 11.75
C GLY A 193 -19.15 -18.01 12.59
N GLY A 194 -17.92 -18.46 12.35
CA GLY A 194 -16.74 -18.08 13.14
C GLY A 194 -16.55 -18.87 14.44
N ASP A 195 -17.42 -19.85 14.74
CA ASP A 195 -17.28 -20.71 15.92
C ASP A 195 -16.47 -21.99 15.61
N MET A 196 -15.46 -22.27 16.45
CA MET A 196 -14.54 -23.40 16.29
C MET A 196 -15.24 -24.75 16.50
N GLN A 197 -16.10 -24.84 17.51
CA GLN A 197 -16.78 -26.09 17.87
C GLN A 197 -17.81 -26.49 16.80
N THR A 198 -18.47 -25.51 16.21
CA THR A 198 -19.38 -25.70 15.07
C THR A 198 -18.61 -26.16 13.83
N ALA A 199 -17.41 -25.63 13.57
CA ALA A 199 -16.57 -26.08 12.46
C ALA A 199 -16.14 -27.55 12.61
N ILE A 200 -15.74 -27.95 13.82
CA ILE A 200 -15.41 -29.35 14.14
C ILE A 200 -16.60 -30.27 13.85
N LYS A 201 -17.79 -29.92 14.35
CA LYS A 201 -19.03 -30.69 14.09
C LYS A 201 -19.35 -30.80 12.59
N ILE A 202 -19.09 -29.76 11.81
CA ILE A 202 -19.27 -29.79 10.35
C ILE A 202 -18.30 -30.79 9.70
N ILE A 203 -17.03 -30.81 10.13
CA ILE A 203 -16.04 -31.78 9.65
C ILE A 203 -16.50 -33.20 9.98
N GLU A 204 -16.84 -33.47 11.24
CA GLU A 204 -17.29 -34.80 11.69
C GLU A 204 -18.52 -35.27 10.92
N ARG A 205 -19.53 -34.40 10.77
CA ARG A 205 -20.74 -34.70 9.98
C ARG A 205 -20.38 -35.04 8.54
N SER A 206 -19.45 -34.29 7.93
CA SER A 206 -19.05 -34.51 6.54
C SER A 206 -18.32 -35.84 6.36
N ILE A 207 -17.44 -36.20 7.30
CA ILE A 207 -16.75 -37.50 7.32
C ILE A 207 -17.75 -38.64 7.52
N ALA A 208 -18.64 -38.52 8.52
CA ALA A 208 -19.64 -39.54 8.85
C ALA A 208 -20.60 -39.83 7.69
N ASN A 209 -20.95 -38.81 6.90
CA ASN A 209 -21.87 -38.94 5.77
C ASN A 209 -21.18 -39.19 4.42
N GLY A 210 -19.86 -39.32 4.37
CA GLY A 210 -19.17 -39.61 3.12
C GLY A 210 -19.05 -38.42 2.15
N TRP A 211 -19.18 -37.19 2.63
CA TRP A 211 -19.33 -36.00 1.79
C TRP A 211 -18.01 -35.43 1.25
N LYS A 212 -18.05 -34.89 0.03
CA LYS A 212 -16.88 -34.27 -0.63
C LYS A 212 -16.58 -32.85 -0.16
N GLY A 213 -17.48 -32.21 0.57
CA GLY A 213 -17.35 -30.82 1.00
C GLY A 213 -18.15 -30.52 2.27
N PHE A 214 -18.06 -29.28 2.73
CA PHE A 214 -18.70 -28.81 3.95
C PHE A 214 -20.10 -28.24 3.70
N PHE A 215 -21.00 -28.49 4.65
CA PHE A 215 -22.37 -28.02 4.64
C PHE A 215 -22.75 -27.50 6.03
N LYS A 216 -23.68 -26.52 6.08
CA LYS A 216 -24.15 -25.94 7.34
C LYS A 216 -24.78 -27.05 8.20
N LEU A 217 -24.61 -26.96 9.52
CA LEU A 217 -25.38 -27.81 10.43
C LEU A 217 -26.85 -27.40 10.34
N ASP A 218 -27.73 -28.40 10.38
CA ASP A 218 -29.16 -28.11 10.43
C ASP A 218 -29.43 -27.39 11.75
N GLU A 219 -30.15 -26.28 11.69
CA GLU A 219 -30.62 -25.64 12.91
C GLU A 219 -31.44 -26.68 13.67
N PRO A 220 -31.29 -26.80 15.01
CA PRO A 220 -32.17 -27.66 15.77
C PRO A 220 -33.58 -27.26 15.37
N ASN A 221 -34.34 -28.20 14.79
CA ASN A 221 -35.74 -28.00 14.43
C ASN A 221 -36.36 -27.25 15.61
N LYS A 222 -36.64 -25.96 15.43
CA LYS A 222 -37.46 -25.26 16.42
C LYS A 222 -38.73 -26.10 16.45
N PRO A 223 -39.12 -26.68 17.60
CA PRO A 223 -40.45 -27.25 17.67
C PRO A 223 -41.38 -26.13 17.21
N GLN A 224 -42.08 -26.36 16.09
CA GLN A 224 -43.09 -25.46 15.57
C GLN A 224 -43.89 -25.02 16.79
N SER A 225 -43.90 -23.73 17.13
CA SER A 225 -44.53 -23.34 18.38
C SER A 225 -45.99 -23.75 18.26
N PHE A 226 -46.54 -24.38 19.30
CA PHE A 226 -47.96 -24.77 19.32
C PHE A 226 -48.87 -23.58 18.99
N GLN A 227 -48.39 -22.35 19.25
CA GLN A 227 -49.04 -21.10 18.91
C GLN A 227 -49.10 -20.85 17.40
N ASP A 228 -48.02 -21.10 16.65
CA ASP A 228 -48.00 -20.96 15.18
C ASP A 228 -48.95 -21.96 14.50
N GLU A 229 -49.01 -23.19 15.03
CA GLU A 229 -49.93 -24.21 14.53
C GLU A 229 -51.39 -23.90 14.91
N LEU A 230 -51.63 -23.33 16.11
CA LEU A 230 -52.96 -22.84 16.50
C LEU A 230 -53.42 -21.69 15.62
N GLU A 231 -52.54 -20.73 15.33
CA GLU A 231 -52.86 -19.57 14.50
C GLU A 231 -53.21 -19.98 13.08
N GLN A 232 -52.44 -20.91 12.48
CA GLN A 232 -52.78 -21.45 11.17
C GLN A 232 -54.12 -22.20 11.17
N ARG A 233 -54.43 -22.97 12.23
CA ARG A 233 -55.73 -23.66 12.34
C ARG A 233 -56.89 -22.69 12.55
N ILE A 234 -56.70 -21.63 13.33
CA ILE A 234 -57.69 -20.57 13.54
C ILE A 234 -57.94 -19.80 12.24
N ASP A 235 -56.90 -19.53 11.45
CA ASP A 235 -57.03 -18.80 10.19
C ASP A 235 -57.80 -19.62 9.14
N VAL A 236 -57.53 -20.93 9.05
CA VAL A 236 -58.30 -21.86 8.21
C VAL A 236 -59.76 -21.96 8.68
N MET A 237 -60.01 -21.96 10.00
CA MET A 237 -61.37 -21.95 10.56
C MET A 237 -62.12 -20.65 10.23
N LYS A 238 -61.46 -19.49 10.32
CA LYS A 238 -62.06 -18.21 9.95
C LYS A 238 -62.40 -18.15 8.46
N GLN A 239 -61.48 -18.58 7.58
CA GLN A 239 -61.72 -18.62 6.14
C GLN A 239 -62.86 -19.58 5.76
N THR A 240 -62.96 -20.74 6.43
CA THR A 240 -64.07 -21.67 6.19
C THR A 240 -65.39 -21.16 6.72
N GLN A 241 -65.38 -20.39 7.81
CA GLN A 241 -66.57 -19.73 8.36
C GLN A 241 -67.00 -18.50 7.54
N GLU A 242 -66.07 -17.80 6.89
CA GLU A 242 -66.37 -16.73 5.94
C GLU A 242 -66.88 -17.26 4.59
N MET A 243 -66.49 -18.48 4.19
CA MET A 243 -67.01 -19.16 3.00
C MET A 243 -68.44 -19.71 3.18
N PHE A 244 -68.89 -19.89 4.42
CA PHE A 244 -70.21 -20.41 4.73
C PHE A 244 -70.87 -19.53 5.79
N ASN A 245 -71.69 -18.56 5.37
CA ASN A 245 -72.50 -17.79 6.31
C ASN A 245 -73.60 -18.69 6.88
N PHE A 246 -73.52 -19.00 8.17
CA PHE A 246 -74.56 -19.72 8.90
C PHE A 246 -75.38 -18.74 9.74
N ASP A 247 -76.71 -18.89 9.76
CA ASP A 247 -77.57 -18.12 10.67
C ASP A 247 -77.43 -18.59 12.13
N GLU A 248 -78.05 -17.87 13.08
CA GLU A 248 -78.00 -18.20 14.52
C GLU A 248 -78.58 -19.59 14.86
N ASN A 249 -79.21 -20.28 13.90
CA ASN A 249 -79.75 -21.63 14.04
C ASN A 249 -78.89 -22.70 13.32
N GLY A 250 -77.76 -22.32 12.72
CA GLY A 250 -76.80 -23.23 12.12
C GLY A 250 -77.13 -23.69 10.69
N ASN A 251 -77.98 -22.97 9.95
CA ASN A 251 -78.27 -23.27 8.55
C ASN A 251 -77.48 -22.37 7.59
N LEU A 252 -77.01 -22.94 6.47
CA LEU A 252 -76.31 -22.22 5.40
C LEU A 252 -77.23 -21.13 4.81
N ILE A 253 -76.76 -19.89 4.76
CA ILE A 253 -77.40 -18.77 4.06
C ILE A 253 -76.72 -18.65 2.70
N ASP A 254 -77.48 -18.92 1.62
CA ASP A 254 -77.06 -18.67 0.23
C ASP A 254 -76.90 -17.17 -0.09
#